data_AF-A0A9P4Z108-F1
#
_entry.id   AF-A0A9P4Z108-F1
#
_cell.length_a   1.000
_cell.length_b   1.000
_cell.length_c   1.000
_cell.angle_alpha   90.00
_cell.angle_beta   90.00
_cell.angle_gamma   90.00
#
_symmetry.space_group_name_H-M   'P 1'
#
loop_
_entity.id
_entity.type
_entity.pdbx_description
1 polymer ?
#
loop_
_entity_poly.entity_id
_entity_poly.type
_entity_poly.pdbx_seq_one_letter_code
_entity_poly.pdbx_strand_id
1 'polypeptide(L)'
;MATKSEDHDWKSRAMEAVVANFETRSDDPSPNRCVVCHDDVTDPSETIPCLHRQGCWDCIQQVMYTFGRCAYCRQPMQSLNAEFLLEYVVAILKTVDLMGSAGQAENMVAEYIGRETARVFLHELRSWLRSPFTRLEEWDRLVQYAGEERPAWLDG
;
A
#
# COMPACT_ATOMS: atom_id res chain seq x y z
N MET A 1 -40.77 -13.78 -25.54
CA MET A 1 -40.52 -14.67 -24.40
C MET A 1 -39.06 -15.11 -24.49
N ALA A 2 -38.14 -14.35 -23.88
CA ALA A 2 -36.74 -14.76 -23.78
C ALA A 2 -36.66 -15.89 -22.74
N THR A 3 -36.08 -17.01 -23.14
CA THR A 3 -36.00 -18.20 -22.29
C THR A 3 -35.01 -17.95 -21.15
N LYS A 4 -35.41 -18.25 -19.91
CA LYS A 4 -34.62 -18.16 -18.65
C LYS A 4 -33.20 -18.77 -18.69
N SER A 5 -32.81 -19.41 -19.79
CA SER A 5 -31.50 -20.00 -20.06
C SER A 5 -30.41 -18.98 -20.36
N GLU A 6 -30.75 -17.86 -21.03
CA GLU A 6 -29.74 -16.88 -21.48
C GLU A 6 -29.25 -15.96 -20.33
N ASP A 7 -30.13 -15.72 -19.34
CA ASP A 7 -29.83 -14.88 -18.17
C ASP A 7 -28.86 -15.52 -17.16
N HIS A 8 -28.70 -16.84 -17.19
CA HIS A 8 -27.78 -17.56 -16.30
C HIS A 8 -26.39 -17.71 -16.92
N ASP A 9 -26.31 -17.75 -18.25
CA ASP A 9 -25.06 -17.91 -19.01
C ASP A 9 -24.12 -16.72 -18.82
N TRP A 10 -24.65 -15.49 -18.90
CA TRP A 10 -23.81 -14.30 -18.79
C TRP A 10 -23.20 -14.13 -17.39
N LYS A 11 -23.89 -14.60 -16.33
CA LYS A 11 -23.36 -14.56 -14.95
C LYS A 11 -22.21 -15.53 -14.78
N SER A 12 -22.34 -16.75 -15.31
CA SER A 12 -21.26 -17.73 -15.31
C SER A 12 -20.06 -17.23 -16.10
N ARG A 13 -20.29 -16.67 -17.29
CA ARG A 13 -19.24 -16.09 -18.13
C ARG A 13 -18.59 -14.85 -17.52
N ALA A 14 -19.36 -14.01 -16.83
CA ALA A 14 -18.83 -12.87 -16.09
C ALA A 14 -17.99 -13.31 -14.90
N MET A 15 -18.42 -14.35 -14.17
CA MET A 15 -17.65 -14.93 -13.07
C MET A 15 -16.37 -15.58 -13.58
N GLU A 16 -16.43 -16.36 -14.66
CA GLU A 16 -15.26 -16.95 -15.33
C GLU A 16 -14.31 -15.86 -15.83
N ALA A 17 -14.80 -14.74 -16.37
CA ALA A 17 -13.96 -13.62 -16.77
C ALA A 17 -13.31 -12.92 -15.56
N VAL A 18 -14.00 -12.82 -14.42
CA VAL A 18 -13.44 -12.26 -13.18
C VAL A 18 -12.39 -13.21 -12.58
N VAL A 19 -12.66 -14.52 -12.56
CA VAL A 19 -11.70 -15.55 -12.12
C VAL A 19 -10.48 -15.58 -13.04
N ALA A 20 -10.70 -15.59 -14.36
CA ALA A 20 -9.62 -15.50 -15.34
C ALA A 20 -8.81 -14.21 -15.18
N ASN A 21 -9.44 -13.07 -14.90
CA ASN A 21 -8.73 -11.82 -14.60
C ASN A 21 -7.92 -11.90 -13.29
N PHE A 22 -8.37 -12.67 -12.31
CA PHE A 22 -7.65 -12.93 -11.06
C PHE A 22 -6.47 -13.88 -11.27
N GLU A 23 -6.63 -14.89 -12.13
CA GLU A 23 -5.59 -15.87 -12.49
C GLU A 23 -4.56 -15.29 -13.48
N THR A 24 -4.96 -14.37 -14.36
CA THR A 24 -4.07 -13.61 -15.25
C THR A 24 -3.50 -12.35 -14.61
N ARG A 25 -3.90 -12.01 -13.37
CA ARG A 25 -3.03 -11.24 -12.48
C ARG A 25 -1.90 -12.18 -12.10
N SER A 26 -1.06 -12.47 -13.09
CA SER A 26 0.19 -13.16 -12.94
C SER A 26 0.95 -12.40 -11.87
N ASP A 27 1.04 -13.01 -10.70
CA ASP A 27 2.26 -12.96 -9.91
C ASP A 27 3.37 -13.44 -10.86
N ASP A 28 3.85 -12.55 -11.72
CA ASP A 28 5.03 -12.80 -12.52
C ASP A 28 6.13 -13.11 -11.51
N PRO A 29 6.71 -14.34 -11.50
CA PRO A 29 7.84 -14.68 -10.67
C PRO A 29 9.10 -14.03 -11.24
N SER A 30 8.99 -12.81 -11.79
CA SER A 30 10.12 -11.90 -11.87
C SER A 30 10.76 -11.99 -10.49
N PRO A 31 12.00 -12.52 -10.39
CA PRO A 31 12.61 -12.71 -9.10
C PRO A 31 12.54 -11.34 -8.44
N ASN A 32 11.96 -11.29 -7.25
CA ASN A 32 11.79 -10.08 -6.47
C ASN A 32 13.20 -9.58 -6.16
N ARG A 33 13.88 -8.98 -7.14
CA ARG A 33 15.33 -8.79 -7.19
C ARG A 33 15.57 -7.30 -7.23
N CYS A 34 16.38 -6.83 -6.30
CA CYS A 34 16.71 -5.44 -6.14
C CYS A 34 17.48 -4.94 -7.37
N VAL A 35 17.00 -3.87 -8.01
CA VAL A 35 17.66 -3.27 -9.18
C VAL A 35 18.99 -2.59 -8.85
N VAL A 36 19.33 -2.50 -7.55
CA VAL A 36 20.54 -1.84 -7.05
C VAL A 36 21.60 -2.88 -6.67
N CYS A 37 21.29 -3.76 -5.71
CA CYS A 37 22.26 -4.77 -5.26
C CYS A 37 22.20 -6.08 -6.05
N HIS A 38 21.18 -6.27 -6.88
CA HIS A 38 21.02 -7.48 -7.68
C HIS A 38 20.80 -8.76 -6.84
N ASP A 39 20.36 -8.65 -5.60
CA ASP A 39 19.94 -9.78 -4.76
C ASP A 39 18.42 -9.79 -4.57
N ASP A 40 17.87 -10.82 -3.93
CA ASP A 40 16.47 -10.84 -3.54
C ASP A 40 16.14 -9.62 -2.64
N VAL A 41 15.01 -8.98 -2.88
CA VAL A 41 14.56 -7.80 -2.16
C VAL A 41 14.20 -8.23 -0.74
N THR A 42 15.01 -7.76 0.19
CA THR A 42 14.76 -7.79 1.63
C THR A 42 14.26 -6.42 2.06
N ASP A 43 13.20 -6.38 2.87
CA ASP A 43 12.61 -5.14 3.37
C ASP A 43 12.27 -4.15 2.22
N PRO A 44 11.27 -4.48 1.37
CA PRO A 44 10.92 -3.66 0.23
C PRO A 44 10.44 -2.28 0.66
N SER A 45 10.85 -1.25 -0.07
CA SER A 45 10.35 0.12 0.13
C SER A 45 9.71 0.67 -1.12
N GLU A 46 8.62 1.40 -0.97
CA GLU A 46 7.96 2.06 -2.09
C GLU A 46 8.60 3.42 -2.36
N THR A 47 9.07 3.61 -3.58
CA THR A 47 9.65 4.89 -4.01
C THR A 47 8.56 5.92 -4.30
N ILE A 48 8.45 6.97 -3.50
CA ILE A 48 7.44 8.02 -3.70
C ILE A 48 7.91 9.05 -4.75
N PRO A 49 7.05 9.48 -5.70
CA PRO A 49 5.64 9.13 -5.84
C PRO A 49 5.34 8.00 -6.85
N CYS A 50 6.34 7.30 -7.39
CA CYS A 50 6.15 6.30 -8.44
C CYS A 50 5.75 4.89 -7.95
N LEU A 51 5.78 4.64 -6.64
CA LEU A 51 5.41 3.38 -5.97
C LEU A 51 6.15 2.12 -6.46
N HIS A 52 7.31 2.27 -7.11
CA HIS A 52 8.15 1.11 -7.45
C HIS A 52 8.76 0.53 -6.18
N ARG A 53 8.68 -0.80 -6.07
CA ARG A 53 9.10 -1.62 -4.91
C ARG A 53 10.31 -2.51 -5.21
N GLN A 54 10.93 -2.39 -6.39
CA GLN A 54 12.02 -3.25 -6.86
C GLN A 54 13.38 -2.87 -6.26
N GLY A 55 13.46 -2.67 -4.95
CA GLY A 55 14.68 -2.37 -4.23
C GLY A 55 14.55 -2.59 -2.73
N CYS A 56 15.64 -3.02 -2.09
CA CYS A 56 15.73 -3.12 -0.63
C CYS A 56 15.70 -1.72 0.00
N TRP A 57 15.23 -1.62 1.24
CA TRP A 57 15.22 -0.37 2.02
C TRP A 57 16.56 0.36 1.99
N ASP A 58 17.65 -0.30 2.38
CA ASP A 58 18.99 0.30 2.40
C ASP A 58 19.46 0.76 1.02
N CYS A 59 19.16 -0.04 -0.01
CA CYS A 59 19.52 0.27 -1.39
C CYS A 59 18.77 1.51 -1.90
N ILE A 60 17.47 1.59 -1.62
CA ILE A 60 16.62 2.72 -2.00
C ILE A 60 17.03 3.97 -1.22
N GLN A 61 17.34 3.85 0.07
CA GLN A 61 17.81 4.94 0.90
C GLN A 61 19.13 5.51 0.39
N GLN A 62 20.09 4.65 0.04
CA GLN A 62 21.36 5.06 -0.55
C GLN A 62 21.16 5.76 -1.91
N VAL A 63 20.31 5.21 -2.79
CA VAL A 63 19.98 5.81 -4.09
C VAL A 63 19.30 7.17 -3.91
N MET A 64 18.38 7.28 -2.95
CA MET A 64 17.70 8.54 -2.64
C MET A 64 18.69 9.62 -2.23
N TYR A 65 19.59 9.34 -1.28
CA TYR A 65 20.57 10.32 -0.80
C TYR A 65 21.64 10.67 -1.85
N THR A 66 22.01 9.72 -2.70
CA THR A 66 23.09 9.94 -3.68
C THR A 66 22.58 10.59 -4.97
N PHE A 67 21.43 10.14 -5.47
CA PHE A 67 20.93 10.51 -6.81
C PHE A 67 19.58 11.23 -6.78
N GLY A 68 18.77 11.03 -5.73
CA GLY A 68 17.44 11.65 -5.60
C GLY A 68 16.44 11.20 -6.68
N ARG A 69 16.67 10.06 -7.34
CA ARG A 69 15.86 9.55 -8.45
C ARG A 69 15.65 8.05 -8.33
N CYS A 70 14.45 7.59 -8.68
CA CYS A 70 14.09 6.17 -8.63
C CYS A 70 15.00 5.37 -9.57
N ALA A 71 15.61 4.29 -9.07
CA ALA A 71 16.48 3.42 -9.86
C ALA A 71 15.75 2.70 -11.00
N TYR A 72 14.42 2.57 -10.90
CA TYR A 72 13.58 1.95 -11.92
C TYR A 72 13.13 2.94 -13.00
N CYS A 73 12.35 3.96 -12.65
CA CYS A 73 11.74 4.88 -13.63
C CYS A 73 12.46 6.23 -13.78
N ARG A 74 13.52 6.51 -13.00
CA ARG A 74 14.30 7.77 -12.98
C ARG A 74 13.54 9.03 -12.56
N GLN A 75 12.29 8.90 -12.16
CA GLN A 75 11.51 9.99 -11.60
C GLN A 75 12.17 10.50 -10.29
N PRO A 76 12.19 11.82 -10.03
CA PRO A 76 12.64 12.37 -8.75
C PRO A 76 11.91 11.71 -7.58
N MET A 77 12.68 11.25 -6.60
CA MET A 77 12.14 10.68 -5.37
C MET A 77 11.82 11.80 -4.38
N GLN A 78 10.75 11.61 -3.62
CA GLN A 78 10.39 12.50 -2.52
C GLN A 78 10.74 11.82 -1.19
N SER A 79 11.48 12.54 -0.35
CA SER A 79 11.66 12.17 1.06
C SER A 79 10.48 12.71 1.85
N LEU A 80 9.77 11.84 2.56
CA LEU A 80 8.79 12.27 3.54
C LEU A 80 9.51 12.66 4.83
N ASN A 81 9.21 13.85 5.36
CA ASN A 81 9.54 14.15 6.74
C ASN A 81 8.48 13.51 7.64
N ALA A 82 8.83 12.38 8.26
CA ALA A 82 7.92 11.61 9.11
C ALA A 82 7.42 12.41 10.32
N GLU A 83 8.25 13.28 10.92
CA GLU A 83 7.85 14.13 12.05
C GLU A 83 6.76 15.11 11.61
N PHE A 84 6.97 15.78 10.48
CA PHE A 84 5.98 16.69 9.92
C PHE A 84 4.69 15.96 9.53
N LEU A 85 4.79 14.80 8.85
CA LEU A 85 3.63 14.03 8.44
C LEU A 85 2.82 13.54 9.65
N LEU A 86 3.50 13.12 10.73
CA LEU A 86 2.85 12.73 11.98
C LEU A 86 2.07 13.90 12.60
N GLU A 87 2.71 15.06 12.75
CA GLU A 87 2.04 16.26 13.26
C GLU A 87 0.83 16.64 12.41
N TYR A 88 0.96 16.54 11.09
CA TYR A 88 -0.12 16.82 10.14
C TYR A 88 -1.28 15.82 10.27
N VAL A 89 -0.99 14.51 10.34
CA VAL A 89 -2.01 13.48 10.57
C VAL A 89 -2.71 13.69 11.91
N VAL A 90 -1.99 14.02 12.97
CA VAL A 90 -2.59 14.34 14.28
C VAL A 90 -3.49 15.57 14.19
N ALA A 91 -3.10 16.59 13.42
CA ALA A 91 -3.95 17.76 13.18
C ALA A 91 -5.23 17.39 12.41
N ILE A 92 -5.13 16.54 11.38
CA ILE A 92 -6.29 16.00 10.65
C ILE A 92 -7.21 15.25 11.60
N LEU A 93 -6.68 14.35 12.44
CA LEU A 93 -7.46 13.60 13.43
C LEU A 93 -8.22 14.50 14.41
N LYS A 94 -7.66 15.66 14.74
CA LYS A 94 -8.30 16.63 15.66
C LYS A 94 -9.36 17.50 15.00
N THR A 95 -9.32 17.68 13.68
CA THR A 95 -10.05 18.76 13.00
C THR A 95 -10.94 18.30 11.85
N VAL A 96 -10.69 17.11 11.30
CA VAL A 96 -11.38 16.58 10.12
C VAL A 96 -12.08 15.27 10.51
N ASP A 97 -13.35 15.15 10.11
CA ASP A 97 -14.06 13.89 10.23
C ASP A 97 -13.51 12.87 9.21
N LEU A 98 -12.76 11.89 9.71
CA LEU A 98 -12.23 10.78 8.90
C LEU A 98 -13.34 9.92 8.28
N MET A 99 -14.56 9.98 8.82
CA MET A 99 -15.71 9.24 8.32
C MET A 99 -16.59 10.08 7.37
N GLY A 100 -16.21 11.35 7.14
CA GLY A 100 -16.91 12.24 6.25
C GLY A 100 -16.90 11.75 4.81
N SER A 101 -18.08 11.72 4.18
CA SER A 101 -18.25 11.29 2.78
C SER A 101 -17.57 12.20 1.74
N ALA A 102 -17.10 13.37 2.18
CA ALA A 102 -16.44 14.37 1.33
C ALA A 102 -15.00 13.99 0.91
N GLY A 103 -14.40 12.95 1.52
CA GLY A 103 -13.03 12.52 1.19
C GLY A 103 -11.95 13.55 1.52
N GLN A 104 -12.26 14.54 2.37
CA GLN A 104 -11.36 15.65 2.70
C GLN A 104 -10.05 15.13 3.32
N ALA A 105 -10.14 14.21 4.28
CA ALA A 105 -8.96 13.60 4.90
C ALA A 105 -8.08 12.86 3.88
N GLU A 106 -8.68 12.12 2.94
CA GLU A 106 -7.94 11.42 1.88
C GLU A 106 -7.19 12.42 1.00
N ASN A 107 -7.86 13.48 0.53
CA ASN A 107 -7.22 14.48 -0.31
C ASN A 107 -6.06 15.18 0.41
N MET A 108 -6.22 15.53 1.69
CA MET A 108 -5.17 16.16 2.49
C MET A 108 -3.94 15.27 2.68
N VAL A 109 -4.14 13.98 2.96
CA VAL A 109 -3.03 13.03 3.17
C VAL A 109 -2.37 12.63 1.84
N ALA A 110 -3.18 12.52 0.78
CA ALA A 110 -2.72 12.16 -0.57
C ALA A 110 -1.72 13.16 -1.16
N GLU A 111 -1.74 14.42 -0.73
CA GLU A 111 -0.75 15.43 -1.13
C GLU A 111 0.68 15.04 -0.73
N TYR A 112 0.83 14.23 0.31
CA TYR A 112 2.14 13.82 0.84
C TYR A 112 2.50 12.40 0.41
N ILE A 113 1.60 11.44 0.61
CA ILE A 113 1.92 10.02 0.43
C ILE A 113 1.31 9.40 -0.84
N GLY A 114 0.62 10.20 -1.65
CA GLY A 114 -0.12 9.72 -2.82
C GLY A 114 -1.50 9.17 -2.48
N ARG A 115 -2.41 9.16 -3.46
CA ARG A 115 -3.83 8.83 -3.26
C ARG A 115 -4.07 7.37 -2.84
N GLU A 116 -3.40 6.43 -3.50
CA GLU A 116 -3.59 5.00 -3.24
C GLU A 116 -3.13 4.64 -1.81
N THR A 117 -1.93 5.08 -1.44
CA THR A 117 -1.37 4.92 -0.09
C THR A 117 -2.22 5.64 0.95
N ALA A 118 -2.68 6.87 0.68
CA ALA A 118 -3.57 7.60 1.59
C ALA A 118 -4.87 6.87 1.86
N ARG A 119 -5.46 6.23 0.85
CA ARG A 119 -6.70 5.47 1.00
C ARG A 119 -6.53 4.25 1.91
N VAL A 120 -5.46 3.47 1.71
CA VAL A 120 -5.16 2.30 2.57
C VAL A 120 -4.80 2.77 3.98
N PHE A 121 -3.94 3.77 4.12
CA PHE A 121 -3.57 4.34 5.41
C PHE A 121 -4.79 4.79 6.23
N LEU A 122 -5.71 5.54 5.62
CA LEU A 122 -6.92 5.99 6.31
C LEU A 122 -7.90 4.84 6.60
N HIS A 123 -7.93 3.81 5.76
CA HIS A 123 -8.70 2.60 6.04
C HIS A 123 -8.19 1.91 7.30
N GLU A 124 -6.88 1.65 7.39
CA GLU A 124 -6.26 0.99 8.54
C GLU A 124 -6.36 1.83 9.80
N LEU A 125 -6.09 3.13 9.71
CA LEU A 125 -6.22 4.07 10.83
C LEU A 125 -7.65 4.07 11.40
N ARG A 126 -8.66 4.06 10.53
CA ARG A 126 -10.07 3.98 10.94
C ARG A 126 -10.41 2.62 11.54
N SER A 127 -9.88 1.53 11.00
CA SER A 127 -10.05 0.18 11.53
C SER A 127 -9.47 0.06 12.93
N TRP A 128 -8.26 0.57 13.16
CA TRP A 128 -7.61 0.63 14.46
C TRP A 128 -8.40 1.46 15.47
N LEU A 129 -8.81 2.69 15.11
CA LEU A 129 -9.57 3.59 16.01
C LEU A 129 -10.93 3.03 16.45
N ARG A 130 -11.49 2.07 15.70
CA ARG A 130 -12.76 1.39 16.04
C ARG A 130 -12.55 0.03 16.70
N SER A 131 -11.31 -0.43 16.75
CA SER A 131 -10.95 -1.70 17.37
C SER A 131 -11.03 -1.59 18.90
N PRO A 132 -11.14 -2.72 19.62
CA PRO A 132 -11.10 -2.71 21.08
C PRO A 132 -9.68 -2.50 21.65
N PHE A 133 -8.64 -2.40 20.81
CA PHE A 133 -7.26 -2.30 21.26
C PHE A 133 -6.91 -0.86 21.62
N THR A 134 -6.24 -0.69 22.75
CA THR A 134 -5.72 0.61 23.21
C THR A 134 -4.29 0.87 22.77
N ARG A 135 -3.61 -0.18 22.28
CA ARG A 135 -2.23 -0.14 21.78
C ARG A 135 -2.20 -0.57 20.32
N LEU A 136 -1.43 0.15 19.50
CA LEU A 136 -1.31 -0.14 18.07
C LEU A 136 -0.64 -1.50 17.84
N GLU A 137 0.37 -1.85 18.63
CA GLU A 137 1.09 -3.12 18.52
C GLU A 137 0.19 -4.35 18.73
N GLU A 138 -0.85 -4.23 19.57
CA GLU A 138 -1.79 -5.34 19.83
C GLU A 138 -2.76 -5.54 18.66
N TRP A 139 -3.21 -4.44 18.04
CA TRP A 139 -4.05 -4.48 16.86
C TRP A 139 -3.29 -5.01 15.65
N ASP A 140 -2.07 -4.51 15.41
CA ASP A 140 -1.24 -4.90 14.28
C ASP A 140 -1.00 -6.42 14.24
N ARG A 141 -0.63 -7.02 15.38
CA ARG A 141 -0.41 -8.47 15.52
C ARG A 141 -1.59 -9.33 15.09
N LEU A 142 -2.82 -8.80 15.13
CA LEU A 142 -4.03 -9.56 14.84
C LEU A 142 -4.55 -9.35 13.42
N VAL A 143 -4.27 -8.19 12.83
CA VAL A 143 -4.75 -7.83 11.48
C VAL A 143 -3.74 -8.24 10.40
N GLN A 144 -2.54 -8.71 10.77
CA GLN A 144 -1.54 -9.19 9.81
C GLN A 144 -2.15 -10.16 8.80
N TYR A 145 -1.95 -9.86 7.51
CA TYR A 145 -2.46 -10.66 6.41
C TYR A 145 -1.81 -12.04 6.43
N ALA A 146 -2.61 -13.10 6.31
CA ALA A 146 -2.10 -14.46 6.28
C ALA A 146 -1.18 -14.65 5.07
N GLY A 147 0.12 -14.83 5.30
CA GLY A 147 1.13 -15.04 4.25
C GLY A 147 2.36 -14.14 4.33
N GLU A 148 2.34 -13.09 5.16
CA GLU A 148 3.54 -12.30 5.46
C GLU A 148 4.20 -12.84 6.73
N GLU A 149 5.32 -13.56 6.60
CA GLU A 149 6.18 -13.84 7.74
C GLU A 149 6.71 -12.51 8.27
N ARG A 150 6.39 -12.18 9.53
CA ARG A 150 6.89 -10.98 10.18
C ARG A 150 8.42 -11.00 10.13
N PRO A 151 9.08 -10.03 9.46
CA PRO A 151 10.53 -10.04 9.34
C PRO A 151 11.19 -10.03 10.73
N ALA A 152 12.23 -10.85 10.91
CA ALA A 152 12.86 -11.04 12.22
C ALA A 152 13.41 -9.75 12.89
N TRP A 153 13.56 -8.65 12.14
CA TRP A 153 14.00 -7.35 12.64
C TRP A 153 12.89 -6.48 13.26
N LEU A 154 11.61 -6.85 13.11
CA LEU A 154 10.45 -6.19 13.74
C LEU A 154 10.19 -6.65 15.19
N ASP A 155 10.95 -7.64 15.67
CA ASP A 155 10.73 -8.31 16.97
C ASP A 155 11.71 -7.83 18.06
N GLY A 156 12.41 -6.72 17.80
CA GLY A 156 13.37 -6.08 18.71
C GLY A 156 12.74 -5.15 19.74
#